data_AF-A0A971IC81-F1
#
_entry.id   AF-A0A971IC81-F1
#
_cell.length_a   1.000
_cell.length_b   1.000
_cell.length_c   1.000
_cell.angle_alpha   90.00
_cell.angle_beta   90.00
_cell.angle_gamma   90.00
#
_symmetry.space_group_name_H-M   'P 1'
#
loop_
_entity.id
_entity.type
_entity.pdbx_description
1 polymer ?
#
loop_
_entity_poly.entity_id
_entity_poly.type
_entity_poly.pdbx_seq_one_letter_code
_entity_poly.pdbx_strand_id
1 'polypeptide(L)'
;MRRIGRRVAHIVHGGDVILLSGPLGAGKTTFAQGFGSGLGITAPIVSPTFTIARQLNGRFHDGTAAKLIHVDAYRLGSTAYLPGEDVNSRLLDELESLGLDEELEDPSEDSVVLMEWGEQMAVALASTRLVIAIDRPEALSVGRGDNSAQTDDELSSDGVRTVSITGVGSGWVTRVRRLTIEGAEKTDV
;
A
#
# COMPACT_ATOMS: atom_id res chain seq x y z
N MET A 1 7.31 -0.21 9.77
CA MET A 1 6.13 -0.23 8.86
C MET A 1 4.78 -0.45 9.55
N ARG A 2 4.53 -1.55 10.28
CA ARG A 2 3.20 -1.82 10.90
C ARG A 2 2.62 -0.67 11.74
N ARG A 3 3.45 0.02 12.54
CA ARG A 3 3.02 1.20 13.31
C ARG A 3 2.50 2.33 12.42
N ILE A 4 3.15 2.58 11.29
CA ILE A 4 2.72 3.61 10.33
C ILE A 4 1.40 3.19 9.70
N GLY A 5 1.26 1.94 9.26
CA GLY A 5 0.01 1.40 8.74
C GLY A 5 -1.17 1.60 9.70
N ARG A 6 -0.99 1.27 10.99
CA ARG A 6 -2.03 1.51 12.02
C ARG A 6 -2.40 2.98 12.16
N ARG A 7 -1.41 3.88 12.16
CA ARG A 7 -1.66 5.33 12.28
C ARG A 7 -2.42 5.87 11.07
N VAL A 8 -2.08 5.40 9.87
CA VAL A 8 -2.82 5.79 8.65
C VAL A 8 -4.27 5.30 8.75
N ALA A 9 -4.51 4.05 9.18
CA ALA A 9 -5.87 3.53 9.38
C ALA A 9 -6.73 4.35 10.38
N HIS A 10 -6.12 5.14 11.26
CA HIS A 10 -6.87 6.00 12.19
C HIS A 10 -7.37 7.31 11.56
N ILE A 11 -6.85 7.69 10.39
CA ILE A 11 -7.20 8.95 9.73
C ILE A 11 -7.97 8.74 8.42
N VAL A 12 -8.23 7.49 8.05
CA VAL A 12 -9.00 7.15 6.85
C VAL A 12 -10.49 7.14 7.15
N HIS A 13 -11.27 7.40 6.12
CA HIS A 13 -12.72 7.30 6.12
C HIS A 13 -13.16 6.38 4.97
N GLY A 14 -14.45 6.08 4.93
CA GLY A 14 -15.08 5.53 3.74
C GLY A 14 -14.78 6.34 2.48
N GLY A 15 -14.68 5.68 1.33
CA GLY A 15 -14.40 6.33 0.06
C GLY A 15 -12.90 6.57 -0.20
N ASP A 16 -12.03 6.22 0.75
CA ASP A 16 -10.61 6.53 0.61
C ASP A 16 -9.86 5.52 -0.26
N VAL A 17 -9.00 6.05 -1.14
CA VAL A 17 -8.05 5.26 -1.93
C VAL A 17 -6.62 5.54 -1.47
N ILE A 18 -5.87 4.48 -1.18
CA ILE A 18 -4.49 4.54 -0.68
C ILE A 18 -3.59 3.75 -1.61
N LEU A 19 -2.57 4.39 -2.15
CA LEU A 19 -1.59 3.79 -3.05
C LEU A 19 -0.26 3.61 -2.33
N LEU A 20 0.26 2.38 -2.32
CA LEU A 20 1.58 2.05 -1.80
C LEU A 20 2.58 1.89 -2.96
N SER A 21 3.65 2.69 -2.97
CA SER A 21 4.75 2.58 -3.93
C SER A 21 6.08 2.26 -3.23
N GLY A 22 7.03 1.76 -4.00
CA GLY A 22 8.36 1.37 -3.51
C GLY A 22 8.81 0.01 -4.04
N PRO A 23 10.11 -0.31 -3.99
CA PRO A 23 10.66 -1.54 -4.58
C PRO A 23 10.16 -2.83 -3.89
N LEU A 24 10.47 -3.98 -4.50
CA LEU A 24 10.24 -5.29 -3.86
C LEU A 24 11.00 -5.34 -2.53
N GLY A 25 10.37 -5.87 -1.48
CA GLY A 25 10.95 -5.89 -0.14
C GLY A 25 10.98 -4.55 0.60
N ALA A 26 10.40 -3.47 0.06
CA ALA A 26 10.29 -2.18 0.75
C ALA A 26 9.48 -2.24 2.05
N GLY A 27 8.57 -3.22 2.17
CA GLY A 27 7.71 -3.40 3.35
C GLY A 27 6.26 -2.95 3.14
N LYS A 28 5.78 -2.90 1.88
CA LYS A 28 4.39 -2.57 1.50
C LYS A 28 3.38 -3.52 2.15
N THR A 29 3.54 -4.83 2.00
CA THR A 29 2.68 -5.82 2.68
C THR A 29 2.77 -5.71 4.22
N THR A 30 3.94 -5.37 4.78
CA THR A 30 4.09 -5.10 6.22
C THR A 30 3.35 -3.84 6.66
N PHE A 31 3.26 -2.83 5.80
CA PHE A 31 2.38 -1.68 6.00
C PHE A 31 0.91 -2.13 5.97
N ALA A 32 0.50 -2.90 4.96
CA ALA A 32 -0.88 -3.39 4.80
C ALA A 32 -1.36 -4.20 6.02
N GLN A 33 -0.49 -5.04 6.59
CA GLN A 33 -0.75 -5.74 7.86
C GLN A 33 -1.03 -4.79 9.01
N GLY A 34 -0.23 -3.73 9.14
CA GLY A 34 -0.46 -2.70 10.14
C GLY A 34 -1.76 -1.95 9.90
N PHE A 35 -2.05 -1.62 8.63
CA PHE A 35 -3.26 -0.93 8.23
C PHE A 35 -4.52 -1.75 8.58
N GLY A 36 -4.57 -3.02 8.16
CA GLY A 36 -5.69 -3.91 8.50
C GLY A 36 -5.86 -4.10 10.01
N SER A 37 -4.76 -4.19 10.77
CA SER A 37 -4.84 -4.21 12.24
C SER A 37 -5.41 -2.92 12.83
N GLY A 38 -5.14 -1.76 12.23
CA GLY A 38 -5.72 -0.48 12.63
C GLY A 38 -7.22 -0.38 12.34
N LEU A 39 -7.70 -1.12 11.33
CA LEU A 39 -9.12 -1.33 11.05
C LEU A 39 -9.74 -2.46 11.90
N GLY A 40 -9.02 -3.03 12.86
CA GLY A 40 -9.52 -4.14 13.69
C GLY A 40 -9.70 -5.47 12.94
N ILE A 41 -9.09 -5.63 11.76
CA ILE A 41 -9.16 -6.88 10.98
C ILE A 41 -8.28 -7.92 11.67
N THR A 42 -8.88 -9.07 12.02
CA THR A 42 -8.19 -10.20 12.68
C THR A 42 -7.72 -11.26 11.69
N ALA A 43 -8.30 -11.29 10.49
CA ALA A 43 -7.88 -12.19 9.43
C ALA A 43 -6.46 -11.84 8.93
N PRO A 44 -5.66 -12.84 8.50
CA PRO A 44 -4.33 -12.57 7.98
C PRO A 44 -4.34 -11.63 6.76
N ILE A 45 -3.62 -10.52 6.86
CA ILE A 45 -3.31 -9.67 5.71
C ILE A 45 -2.05 -10.23 5.04
N VAL A 46 -2.26 -10.88 3.91
CA VAL A 46 -1.21 -11.40 3.04
C VAL A 46 -1.27 -10.66 1.71
N SER A 47 -0.13 -10.46 1.05
CA SER A 47 -0.15 -10.05 -0.35
C SER A 47 -0.96 -11.13 -1.11
N PRO A 48 -2.00 -10.73 -1.84
CA PRO A 48 -2.90 -11.67 -2.48
C PRO A 48 -2.14 -12.34 -3.64
N THR A 49 -1.49 -13.45 -3.29
CA THR A 49 -0.44 -14.07 -4.13
C THR A 49 -1.03 -14.74 -5.37
N PHE A 50 -2.32 -15.10 -5.33
CA PHE A 50 -3.07 -15.78 -6.39
C PHE A 50 -4.36 -15.06 -6.80
N THR A 51 -4.74 -14.00 -6.10
CA THR A 51 -5.94 -13.19 -6.39
C THR A 51 -5.49 -11.75 -6.53
N ILE A 52 -5.98 -10.98 -7.51
CA ILE A 52 -5.50 -9.59 -7.70
C ILE A 52 -5.98 -8.67 -6.57
N ALA A 53 -7.11 -9.01 -5.94
CA ALA A 53 -7.66 -8.30 -4.80
C ALA A 53 -8.24 -9.25 -3.74
N ARG A 54 -8.45 -8.72 -2.53
CA ARG A 54 -9.19 -9.36 -1.43
C ARG A 54 -10.04 -8.34 -0.69
N GLN A 55 -11.23 -8.76 -0.29
CA GLN A 55 -12.12 -7.97 0.57
C GLN A 55 -12.06 -8.51 2.01
N LEU A 56 -11.93 -7.62 2.99
CA LEU A 56 -11.79 -7.96 4.40
C LEU A 56 -12.62 -7.01 5.27
N ASN A 57 -13.41 -7.57 6.17
CA ASN A 57 -14.28 -6.79 7.05
C ASN A 57 -13.54 -6.32 8.30
N GLY A 58 -13.68 -5.03 8.62
CA GLY A 58 -13.12 -4.36 9.78
C GLY A 58 -14.04 -3.24 10.27
N ARG A 59 -13.45 -2.25 10.93
CA ARG A 59 -14.11 -1.04 11.41
C ARG A 59 -13.21 0.18 11.22
N PHE A 60 -13.80 1.31 10.85
CA PHE A 60 -13.10 2.58 10.89
C PHE A 60 -12.87 3.03 12.33
N HIS A 61 -12.02 4.05 12.51
CA HIS A 61 -11.65 4.55 13.82
C HIS A 61 -12.84 5.11 14.62
N ASP A 62 -13.88 5.58 13.95
CA ASP A 62 -15.13 6.04 14.57
C ASP A 62 -16.08 4.88 14.99
N GLY A 63 -15.71 3.63 14.70
CA GLY A 63 -16.45 2.42 15.04
C GLY A 63 -17.43 1.93 13.97
N THR A 64 -17.63 2.69 12.90
CA THR A 64 -18.48 2.30 11.76
C THR A 64 -17.88 1.09 11.04
N ALA A 65 -18.72 0.36 10.30
CA ALA A 65 -18.27 -0.80 9.53
C ALA A 65 -17.31 -0.36 8.42
N ALA A 66 -16.24 -1.13 8.21
CA ALA A 66 -15.28 -0.89 7.14
C ALA A 66 -15.07 -2.16 6.32
N LYS A 67 -14.93 -2.00 5.01
CA LYS A 67 -14.50 -3.03 4.06
C LYS A 67 -13.16 -2.63 3.48
N LEU A 68 -12.10 -3.34 3.87
CA LEU A 68 -10.78 -3.18 3.25
C LEU A 68 -10.75 -3.94 1.93
N ILE A 69 -10.48 -3.23 0.86
CA ILE A 69 -10.22 -3.80 -0.47
C ILE A 69 -8.72 -3.69 -0.72
N HIS A 70 -8.02 -4.80 -0.51
CA HIS A 70 -6.57 -4.88 -0.65
C HIS A 70 -6.22 -5.44 -2.03
N VAL A 71 -5.61 -4.59 -2.86
CA VAL A 71 -5.21 -4.88 -4.25
C VAL A 71 -3.68 -4.98 -4.33
N ASP A 72 -3.16 -5.92 -5.12
CA ASP A 72 -1.72 -6.00 -5.45
C ASP A 72 -1.49 -6.01 -6.96
N ALA A 73 -1.16 -4.84 -7.49
CA ALA A 73 -1.01 -4.61 -8.92
C ALA A 73 0.33 -5.10 -9.50
N TYR A 74 1.30 -5.48 -8.65
CA TYR A 74 2.59 -5.99 -9.10
C TYR A 74 2.45 -7.16 -10.08
N ARG A 75 1.45 -8.00 -9.83
CA ARG A 75 1.20 -9.18 -10.64
C ARG A 75 0.88 -8.84 -12.08
N LEU A 76 0.21 -7.72 -12.31
CA LEU A 76 -0.16 -7.25 -13.64
C LEU A 76 1.01 -6.69 -14.44
N GLY A 77 2.13 -6.37 -13.78
CA GLY A 77 3.31 -5.81 -14.45
C GLY A 77 4.54 -6.71 -14.53
N SER A 78 4.69 -7.73 -13.66
CA SER A 78 6.03 -8.27 -13.38
C SER A 78 6.54 -9.45 -14.24
N THR A 79 5.74 -10.40 -14.72
CA THR A 79 6.35 -11.66 -15.27
C THR A 79 5.53 -12.48 -16.27
N ALA A 80 4.36 -12.05 -16.75
CA ALA A 80 3.53 -12.91 -17.60
C ALA A 80 2.81 -12.15 -18.72
N TYR A 81 3.53 -11.37 -19.54
CA TYR A 81 2.86 -10.56 -20.56
C TYR A 81 3.48 -10.72 -21.95
N LEU A 82 2.60 -10.92 -22.91
CA LEU A 82 2.90 -10.82 -24.32
C LEU A 82 3.21 -9.35 -24.62
N PRO A 83 4.22 -9.05 -25.45
CA PRO A 83 4.51 -7.68 -25.85
C PRO A 83 3.29 -7.05 -26.55
N GLY A 84 2.84 -5.89 -26.07
CA GLY A 84 1.78 -5.08 -26.68
C GLY A 84 0.46 -4.98 -25.90
N GLU A 85 0.36 -5.58 -24.72
CA GLU A 85 -0.87 -5.55 -23.92
C GLU A 85 -0.87 -4.41 -22.89
N ASP A 86 -1.98 -3.66 -22.82
CA ASP A 86 -2.15 -2.57 -21.85
C ASP A 86 -2.43 -3.15 -20.45
N VAL A 87 -1.48 -2.93 -19.55
CA VAL A 87 -1.54 -3.36 -18.15
C VAL A 87 -2.75 -2.76 -17.42
N ASN A 88 -3.18 -1.55 -17.80
CA ASN A 88 -4.34 -0.91 -17.20
C ASN A 88 -5.64 -1.61 -17.60
N SER A 89 -5.81 -1.92 -18.88
CA SER A 89 -7.02 -2.62 -19.36
C SER A 89 -7.21 -3.96 -18.64
N ARG A 90 -6.15 -4.77 -18.50
CA ARG A 90 -6.27 -6.06 -17.80
C ARG A 90 -6.54 -5.94 -16.32
N LEU A 91 -5.98 -4.93 -15.66
CA LEU A 91 -6.33 -4.65 -14.28
C LEU A 91 -7.83 -4.39 -14.17
N LEU A 92 -8.36 -3.52 -15.03
CA LEU A 92 -9.78 -3.19 -15.05
C LEU A 92 -10.62 -4.44 -15.31
N ASP A 93 -10.25 -5.28 -16.29
CA ASP A 93 -10.95 -6.54 -16.57
C ASP A 93 -10.96 -7.49 -15.35
N GLU A 94 -9.83 -7.63 -14.66
CA GLU A 94 -9.71 -8.49 -13.49
C GLU A 94 -10.49 -7.92 -12.29
N LEU A 95 -10.47 -6.60 -12.10
CA LEU A 95 -11.28 -5.93 -11.10
C LEU A 95 -12.77 -6.06 -11.40
N GLU A 96 -13.18 -5.90 -12.66
CA GLU A 96 -14.55 -6.11 -13.13
C GLU A 96 -14.99 -7.56 -12.86
N SER A 97 -14.12 -8.54 -13.15
CA SER A 97 -14.40 -9.96 -12.85
C SER A 97 -14.61 -10.23 -11.36
N LEU A 98 -14.04 -9.39 -10.49
CA LEU A 98 -14.18 -9.42 -9.04
C LEU A 98 -15.30 -8.49 -8.52
N GLY A 99 -15.95 -7.71 -9.40
CA GLY A 99 -16.94 -6.69 -9.05
C GLY A 99 -16.35 -5.56 -8.20
N LEU A 100 -15.15 -5.12 -8.51
CA LEU A 100 -14.37 -4.11 -7.77
C LEU A 100 -14.02 -2.86 -8.60
N ASP A 101 -14.37 -2.85 -9.88
CA ASP A 101 -14.20 -1.75 -10.80
C ASP A 101 -14.93 -0.48 -10.33
N GLU A 102 -16.22 -0.60 -10.01
CA GLU A 102 -17.02 0.51 -9.48
C GLU A 102 -16.43 1.08 -8.19
N GLU A 103 -15.97 0.21 -7.31
CA GLU A 103 -15.42 0.61 -6.01
C GLU A 103 -14.05 1.28 -6.12
N LEU A 104 -13.31 1.08 -7.21
CA LEU A 104 -12.05 1.78 -7.40
C LEU A 104 -12.25 3.18 -7.97
N GLU A 105 -13.26 3.36 -8.82
CA GLU A 105 -13.60 4.65 -9.41
C GLU A 105 -14.40 5.54 -8.45
N ASP A 106 -15.38 4.96 -7.74
CA ASP A 106 -16.24 5.61 -6.76
C ASP A 106 -16.41 4.71 -5.51
N PRO A 107 -15.40 4.69 -4.61
CA PRO A 107 -15.45 3.82 -3.45
C PRO A 107 -16.58 4.26 -2.49
N SER A 108 -17.33 3.27 -2.02
CA SER A 108 -18.43 3.44 -1.08
C SER A 108 -17.99 4.00 0.27
N GLU A 109 -18.94 4.63 0.98
CA GLU A 109 -18.71 5.21 2.31
C GLU A 109 -18.39 4.17 3.40
N ASP A 110 -18.55 2.87 3.13
CA ASP A 110 -18.15 1.80 4.04
C ASP A 110 -16.87 1.08 3.57
N SER A 111 -16.21 1.50 2.49
CA SER A 111 -15.00 0.86 1.99
C SER A 111 -13.76 1.75 2.04
N VAL A 112 -12.60 1.08 2.04
CA VAL A 112 -11.30 1.72 1.84
C VAL A 112 -10.44 0.84 0.97
N VAL A 113 -9.88 1.42 -0.08
CA VAL A 113 -9.00 0.74 -1.01
C VAL A 113 -7.55 0.92 -0.57
N LEU A 114 -6.83 -0.18 -0.44
CA LEU A 114 -5.38 -0.19 -0.27
C LEU A 114 -4.73 -0.94 -1.43
N MET A 115 -4.01 -0.23 -2.28
CA MET A 115 -3.42 -0.78 -3.50
C MET A 115 -1.89 -0.78 -3.43
N GLU A 116 -1.29 -1.96 -3.47
CA GLU A 116 0.15 -2.11 -3.66
C GLU A 116 0.52 -1.93 -5.14
N TRP A 117 1.61 -1.19 -5.40
CA TRP A 117 2.15 -0.91 -6.73
C TRP A 117 1.26 -0.07 -7.65
N GLY A 118 0.37 0.73 -7.07
CA GLY A 118 -0.55 1.57 -7.83
C GLY A 118 0.07 2.81 -8.50
N GLU A 119 1.39 3.01 -8.49
CA GLU A 119 2.01 4.24 -9.03
C GLU A 119 1.73 4.42 -10.53
N GLN A 120 1.80 3.34 -11.31
CA GLN A 120 1.52 3.36 -12.75
C GLN A 120 0.03 3.60 -13.04
N MET A 121 -0.84 3.26 -12.08
CA MET A 121 -2.30 3.37 -12.19
C MET A 121 -2.87 4.60 -11.44
N ALA A 122 -2.02 5.33 -10.72
CA ALA A 122 -2.42 6.43 -9.82
C ALA A 122 -3.12 7.57 -10.55
N VAL A 123 -2.83 7.72 -11.85
CA VAL A 123 -3.45 8.74 -12.71
C VAL A 123 -4.82 8.29 -13.20
N ALA A 124 -5.04 6.98 -13.35
CA ALA A 124 -6.26 6.43 -13.94
C ALA A 124 -7.39 6.23 -12.91
N LEU A 125 -7.06 5.82 -11.67
CA LEU A 125 -8.07 5.22 -10.78
C LEU A 125 -8.74 6.17 -9.78
N ALA A 126 -8.10 7.26 -9.33
CA ALA A 126 -8.73 8.12 -8.31
C ALA A 126 -8.26 9.58 -8.34
N SER A 127 -9.21 10.51 -8.48
CA SER A 127 -8.97 11.97 -8.44
C SER A 127 -8.54 12.47 -7.07
N THR A 128 -8.95 11.77 -6.00
CA THR A 128 -8.52 12.00 -4.62
C THR A 128 -7.94 10.73 -4.02
N ARG A 129 -6.76 10.81 -3.40
CA ARG A 129 -6.02 9.64 -2.92
C ARG A 129 -4.91 9.99 -1.95
N LEU A 130 -4.48 9.01 -1.16
CA LEU A 130 -3.27 9.06 -0.37
C LEU A 130 -2.16 8.25 -1.05
N VAL A 131 -1.03 8.86 -1.35
CA VAL A 131 0.15 8.16 -1.88
C VAL A 131 1.16 7.96 -0.76
N ILE A 132 1.61 6.72 -0.56
CA ILE A 132 2.61 6.35 0.42
C ILE A 132 3.77 5.67 -0.30
N ALA A 133 4.86 6.41 -0.48
CA ALA A 133 6.10 5.88 -1.04
C ALA A 133 6.99 5.35 0.09
N ILE A 134 7.47 4.11 -0.07
CA ILE A 134 8.33 3.43 0.90
C ILE A 134 9.66 3.14 0.22
N ASP A 135 10.66 3.95 0.55
CA ASP A 135 12.02 3.77 0.07
C ASP A 135 12.83 2.93 1.05
N ARG A 136 13.62 2.02 0.49
CA ARG A 136 14.68 1.33 1.22
C ARG A 136 16.02 1.88 0.73
N PRO A 137 17.01 2.09 1.61
CA PRO A 137 18.36 2.35 1.16
C PRO A 137 18.77 1.19 0.26
N GLU A 138 19.21 1.50 -0.96
CA GLU A 138 19.97 0.54 -1.73
C GLU A 138 21.16 0.15 -0.86
N ALA A 139 21.37 -1.15 -0.66
CA ALA A 139 22.59 -1.59 0.00
C ALA A 139 23.73 -0.96 -0.81
N LEU A 140 24.48 -0.04 -0.20
CA LEU A 140 25.72 0.44 -0.79
C LEU A 140 26.50 -0.83 -1.07
N SER A 141 26.72 -1.13 -2.35
CA SER A 141 27.69 -2.11 -2.77
C SER A 141 29.04 -1.57 -2.34
N VAL A 142 29.39 -1.82 -1.08
CA VAL A 142 30.74 -1.61 -0.57
C VAL A 142 31.59 -2.52 -1.46
N GLY A 143 32.33 -1.91 -2.38
CA GLY A 143 33.12 -2.59 -3.38
C GLY A 143 33.99 -3.65 -2.70
N ARG A 144 33.62 -4.91 -2.88
CA ARG A 144 34.42 -6.04 -2.41
C ARG A 144 35.46 -6.30 -3.50
N GLY A 145 36.66 -5.77 -3.27
CA GLY A 145 37.86 -6.33 -3.86
C GLY A 145 37.93 -7.82 -3.49
N ASP A 146 37.86 -8.64 -4.52
CA ASP A 146 38.48 -9.96 -4.68
C ASP A 146 38.46 -10.94 -3.50
N ASN A 147 37.51 -11.87 -3.49
CA ASN A 147 37.76 -13.32 -3.64
C ASN A 147 36.55 -14.18 -3.26
N SER A 148 36.44 -15.27 -3.98
CA SER A 148 35.48 -16.38 -3.90
C SER A 148 35.04 -16.79 -2.48
N ALA A 149 33.75 -16.66 -2.20
CA ALA A 149 32.90 -17.65 -1.52
C ALA A 149 31.48 -17.08 -1.44
N GLN A 150 30.50 -17.94 -1.68
CA GLN A 150 29.07 -17.69 -1.55
C GLN A 150 28.73 -16.72 -0.40
N THR A 151 27.98 -15.68 -0.70
CA THR A 151 27.03 -15.10 0.24
C THR A 151 25.75 -14.91 -0.54
N ASP A 152 24.73 -15.70 -0.19
CA ASP A 152 23.35 -15.35 -0.48
C ASP A 152 23.22 -13.85 -0.18
N ASP A 153 22.82 -13.09 -1.20
CA ASP A 153 22.56 -11.67 -1.10
C ASP A 153 21.30 -11.54 -0.21
N GLU A 154 21.50 -11.72 1.10
CA GLU A 154 20.47 -11.59 2.11
C GLU A 154 19.99 -10.16 1.99
N LEU A 155 18.84 -10.00 1.33
CA LEU A 155 17.95 -8.86 1.45
C LEU A 155 17.63 -8.73 2.93
N SER A 156 18.55 -8.13 3.71
CA SER A 156 18.36 -8.03 5.14
C SER A 156 17.09 -7.20 5.35
N SER A 157 16.16 -7.77 6.13
CA SER A 157 14.96 -7.05 6.56
C SER A 157 15.32 -5.79 7.37
N ASP A 158 16.58 -5.67 7.76
CA ASP A 158 17.12 -4.68 8.66
C ASP A 158 17.67 -3.49 7.88
N GLY A 159 17.00 -2.35 8.03
CA GLY A 159 17.42 -1.10 7.44
C GLY A 159 16.38 -0.02 7.65
N VAL A 160 16.84 1.21 7.87
CA VAL A 160 15.94 2.37 7.98
C VAL A 160 15.17 2.51 6.67
N ARG A 161 13.84 2.61 6.75
CA ARG A 161 12.98 2.90 5.58
C ARG A 161 12.58 4.37 5.64
N THR A 162 12.62 5.06 4.52
CA THR A 162 12.04 6.39 4.39
C THR A 162 10.61 6.24 3.88
N VAL A 163 9.66 6.89 4.55
CA VAL A 163 8.24 6.82 4.17
C VAL A 163 7.76 8.24 3.88
N SER A 164 7.37 8.48 2.64
CA SER A 164 6.81 9.75 2.18
C SER A 164 5.30 9.59 2.02
N ILE A 165 4.52 10.50 2.62
CA ILE A 165 3.06 10.46 2.60
C ILE A 165 2.55 11.74 1.92
N THR A 166 1.87 11.59 0.79
CA THR A 166 1.38 12.69 -0.04
C THR A 166 -0.12 12.57 -0.23
N GLY A 167 -0.86 13.57 0.25
CA GLY A 167 -2.30 13.68 0.02
C GLY A 167 -2.59 14.37 -1.32
N VAL A 168 -3.40 13.74 -2.16
CA VAL A 168 -3.92 14.31 -3.41
C VAL A 168 -5.41 14.60 -3.23
N GLY A 169 -5.82 15.84 -3.46
CA GLY A 169 -7.17 16.33 -3.18
C GLY A 169 -7.29 17.05 -1.83
N SER A 170 -8.24 17.97 -1.73
CA SER A 170 -8.39 18.88 -0.58
C SER A 170 -8.67 18.16 0.74
N GLY A 171 -9.41 17.05 0.71
CA GLY A 171 -9.72 16.24 1.90
C GLY A 171 -8.51 15.58 2.54
N TRP A 172 -7.45 15.30 1.79
CA TRP A 172 -6.26 14.64 2.32
C TRP A 172 -5.25 15.61 2.97
N VAL A 173 -5.15 16.84 2.48
CA VAL A 173 -4.18 17.83 3.00
C VAL A 173 -4.36 18.05 4.50
N THR A 174 -5.60 18.18 4.97
CA THR A 174 -5.91 18.37 6.41
C THR A 174 -5.61 17.13 7.22
N ARG A 175 -5.94 15.94 6.69
CA ARG A 175 -5.77 14.66 7.41
C ARG A 175 -4.31 14.23 7.51
N VAL A 176 -3.52 14.43 6.46
CA VAL A 176 -2.08 14.15 6.46
C VAL A 176 -1.34 15.03 7.48
N ARG A 177 -1.72 16.29 7.64
CA ARG A 177 -1.13 17.17 8.67
C ARG A 177 -1.28 16.58 10.09
N ARG A 178 -2.40 15.92 10.39
CA ARG A 178 -2.62 15.27 11.70
C ARG A 178 -1.61 14.14 11.94
N LEU A 179 -1.25 13.37 10.91
CA LEU A 179 -0.22 12.33 10.99
C LEU A 179 1.18 12.89 11.28
N THR A 180 1.54 14.04 10.69
CA THR A 180 2.84 14.66 10.90
C THR A 180 2.97 15.24 12.31
N ILE A 181 1.90 15.86 12.84
CA ILE A 181 1.89 16.48 14.18
C ILE A 181 1.98 15.42 15.28
N GLU A 182 1.17 14.36 15.23
CA GLU A 182 1.25 13.25 16.21
C GLU A 182 2.58 12.48 16.17
N GLY A 183 3.35 12.61 15.09
CA GLY A 183 4.69 12.04 14.96
C GLY A 183 5.77 12.84 15.68
N ALA A 184 5.58 14.15 15.83
CA ALA A 184 6.52 15.05 16.51
C ALA A 184 6.34 15.05 18.05
N GLU A 185 5.14 14.75 18.55
CA GLU A 185 4.83 14.81 19.99
C GLU A 185 5.21 13.55 20.80
N LYS A 186 5.78 12.50 20.20
CA LYS A 186 6.17 11.28 20.93
C LYS A 186 7.51 10.71 20.50
N THR A 187 8.59 11.33 20.98
CA THR A 187 9.85 10.64 21.27
C THR A 187 10.48 11.24 22.53
N ASP A 188 9.88 10.95 23.69
CA ASP A 188 10.53 11.03 24.99
C ASP A 188 10.09 9.78 25.77
N VAL A 189 10.95 8.76 25.79
CA VAL A 189 11.40 7.94 26.94
C VAL A 189 12.64 7.18 26.48
#